data_AF-A0A6H2D4B3-F1
#
_entry.id   AF-A0A6H2D4B3-F1
#
_cell.length_a   1.000
_cell.length_b   1.000
_cell.length_c   1.000
_cell.angle_alpha   90.00
_cell.angle_beta   90.00
_cell.angle_gamma   90.00
#
_symmetry.space_group_name_H-M   'P 1'
#
loop_
_entity.id
_entity.type
_entity.pdbx_description
1 polymer ?
#
loop_
_entity_poly.entity_id
_entity_poly.type
_entity_poly.pdbx_seq_one_letter_code
_entity_poly.pdbx_strand_id
1 'polypeptide(L)'
;MNIQDLINSAREALTGTLNQFAPNVPPEIIRYGGAAILIALSLLLLIFALRLMRPTNKRSASKRVNVPRALQKEGVIMDVLNSGSEEDVAVRCVVTAASSGKIKCEIIERLDVMKTKQGKDVVCVFAPMKTDTGKVNSFTARLIESDTSGRKADRIVLAAPADYAMLPRRKHTRKRVADQQFIRVKLWVDNPYVSDISFEDAAPHIGVNSFAASGPDQSANAVVNISNGGLGLSVVNQALPETCAVGSPIAINLFMFNFKEKSFKPYWYTGEVRSMEEGRPGFTRMGIEFNGSGSPLDNGGIRWTKF
;
A
#
# COMPACT_ATOMS: atom_id res chain seq x y z
N MET A 1 -5.72 -35.81 -60.44
CA MET A 1 -4.33 -35.41 -60.71
C MET A 1 -3.47 -35.99 -59.60
N ASN A 2 -2.49 -36.83 -59.92
CA ASN A 2 -1.72 -37.57 -58.92
C ASN A 2 -0.82 -36.58 -58.14
N ILE A 3 -0.73 -36.73 -56.82
CA ILE A 3 0.11 -35.88 -55.97
C ILE A 3 1.57 -35.97 -56.42
N GLN A 4 2.01 -37.14 -56.88
CA GLN A 4 3.34 -37.33 -57.48
C GLN A 4 3.57 -36.41 -58.70
N ASP A 5 2.58 -36.26 -59.58
CA ASP A 5 2.74 -35.45 -60.81
C ASP A 5 2.78 -33.95 -60.49
N LEU A 6 2.01 -33.51 -59.49
CA LEU A 6 2.08 -32.14 -58.98
C LEU A 6 3.44 -31.83 -58.34
N ILE A 7 3.99 -32.78 -57.57
CA ILE A 7 5.32 -32.62 -56.94
C ILE A 7 6.41 -32.58 -58.02
N ASN A 8 6.33 -33.43 -59.03
CA ASN A 8 7.32 -33.50 -60.10
C ASN A 8 7.29 -32.25 -60.99
N SER A 9 6.12 -31.78 -61.38
CA SER A 9 5.96 -30.53 -62.16
C SER A 9 6.42 -29.29 -61.39
N ALA A 10 6.07 -29.19 -60.09
CA ALA A 10 6.56 -28.11 -59.24
C ALA A 10 8.09 -28.15 -59.09
N ARG A 11 8.67 -29.36 -58.98
CA ARG A 11 10.13 -29.55 -58.90
C ARG A 11 10.81 -29.09 -60.19
N GLU A 12 10.32 -29.47 -61.36
CA GLU A 12 10.91 -29.05 -62.64
C GLU A 12 10.84 -27.54 -62.83
N ALA A 13 9.70 -26.91 -62.51
CA ALA A 13 9.52 -25.46 -62.58
C ALA A 13 10.50 -24.73 -61.63
N LEU A 14 10.63 -25.17 -60.38
CA LEU A 14 11.56 -24.57 -59.42
C LEU A 14 13.02 -24.72 -59.86
N THR A 15 13.39 -25.90 -60.36
CA THR A 15 14.77 -26.16 -60.79
C THR A 15 15.13 -25.34 -62.03
N GLY A 16 14.20 -25.19 -62.99
CA GLY A 16 14.38 -24.36 -64.18
C GLY A 16 14.53 -22.88 -63.84
N THR A 17 13.75 -22.38 -62.89
CA THR A 17 13.82 -20.97 -62.47
C THR A 17 15.11 -20.69 -61.68
N LEU A 18 15.52 -21.60 -60.80
CA LEU A 18 16.75 -21.44 -60.00
C LEU A 18 18.03 -21.49 -60.84
N ASN A 19 18.07 -22.32 -61.89
CA ASN A 19 19.22 -22.36 -62.82
C ASN A 19 19.38 -21.08 -63.64
N GLN A 20 18.31 -20.30 -63.87
CA GLN A 20 18.41 -18.99 -64.52
C GLN A 20 19.05 -17.93 -63.62
N PHE A 21 18.80 -17.97 -62.31
CA PHE A 21 19.32 -16.97 -61.37
C PHE A 21 20.70 -17.33 -60.77
N ALA A 22 21.08 -18.62 -60.76
CA ALA A 22 22.34 -19.08 -60.18
C ALA A 22 22.96 -20.27 -60.96
N PRO A 23 23.43 -20.06 -62.20
CA PRO A 23 23.81 -21.14 -63.12
C PRO A 23 25.04 -21.96 -62.69
N ASN A 24 25.87 -21.45 -61.79
CA ASN A 24 27.13 -22.08 -61.35
C ASN A 24 27.07 -22.69 -59.95
N VAL A 25 25.89 -22.77 -59.33
CA VAL A 25 25.76 -23.34 -57.99
C VAL A 25 25.42 -24.84 -58.12
N PRO A 26 26.23 -25.73 -57.52
CA PRO A 26 25.94 -27.16 -57.50
C PRO A 26 24.51 -27.43 -56.99
N PRO A 27 23.74 -28.31 -57.65
CA PRO A 27 22.34 -28.55 -57.30
C PRO A 27 22.15 -29.08 -55.88
N GLU A 28 23.19 -29.67 -55.28
CA GLU A 28 23.20 -30.08 -53.87
C GLU A 28 23.17 -28.88 -52.93
N ILE A 29 23.93 -27.83 -53.20
CA ILE A 29 23.98 -26.60 -52.37
C ILE A 29 22.63 -25.88 -52.44
N ILE A 30 21.98 -25.86 -53.60
CA ILE A 30 20.63 -25.29 -53.77
C ILE A 30 19.61 -26.06 -52.92
N ARG A 31 19.71 -27.40 -52.87
CA ARG A 31 18.81 -28.23 -52.04
C ARG A 31 19.04 -28.01 -50.55
N TYR A 32 20.28 -28.01 -50.09
CA TYR A 32 20.60 -27.76 -48.68
C TYR A 32 20.25 -26.33 -48.26
N GLY A 33 20.50 -25.34 -49.13
CA GLY A 33 20.10 -23.96 -48.92
C GLY A 33 18.59 -23.78 -48.85
N GLY A 34 17.84 -24.39 -49.77
CA GLY A 34 16.38 -24.40 -49.76
C GLY A 34 15.81 -25.07 -48.51
N ALA A 35 16.36 -26.22 -48.11
CA ALA A 35 15.97 -26.90 -46.88
C ALA A 35 16.25 -26.03 -45.64
N ALA A 36 17.40 -25.37 -45.57
CA ALA A 36 17.74 -24.47 -44.47
C ALA A 36 16.78 -23.27 -44.38
N ILE A 37 16.39 -22.68 -45.52
CA ILE A 37 15.42 -21.59 -45.57
C ILE A 37 14.05 -22.05 -45.08
N LEU A 38 13.59 -23.23 -45.50
CA LEU A 38 12.30 -23.78 -45.06
C LEU A 38 12.30 -24.10 -43.55
N ILE A 39 13.40 -24.62 -43.02
CA ILE A 39 13.56 -24.85 -41.58
C ILE A 39 13.51 -23.50 -40.83
N ALA A 40 14.24 -22.50 -41.30
CA ALA A 40 14.22 -21.16 -40.69
C ALA A 40 12.81 -20.55 -40.72
N LEU A 41 12.09 -20.66 -41.85
CA LEU A 41 10.74 -20.16 -42.01
C LEU A 41 9.75 -20.87 -41.06
N SER A 42 9.85 -22.20 -40.95
CA SER A 42 8.98 -22.99 -40.06
C SER A 42 9.21 -22.65 -38.58
N LEU A 43 10.46 -22.43 -38.15
CA LEU A 43 10.80 -21.94 -36.82
C LEU A 43 10.21 -20.54 -36.56
N LEU A 44 10.28 -19.64 -37.54
CA LEU A 44 9.76 -18.29 -37.43
C LEU A 44 8.23 -18.28 -37.29
N LEU A 45 7.54 -19.10 -38.10
CA LEU A 45 6.10 -19.31 -38.00
C LEU A 45 5.69 -19.95 -36.67
N LEU A 46 6.47 -20.91 -36.15
CA LEU A 46 6.22 -21.53 -34.85
C LEU A 46 6.36 -20.51 -33.71
N ILE A 47 7.40 -19.67 -33.72
CA ILE A 47 7.58 -18.60 -32.72
C ILE A 47 6.42 -17.59 -32.79
N PHE A 48 5.98 -17.25 -34.00
CA PHE A 48 4.85 -16.36 -34.21
C PHE A 48 3.54 -16.97 -33.69
N ALA A 49 3.29 -18.24 -34.00
CA ALA A 49 2.15 -19.00 -33.46
C ALA A 49 2.21 -19.08 -31.93
N LEU A 50 3.38 -19.36 -31.33
CA LEU A 50 3.58 -19.36 -29.89
C LEU A 50 3.38 -17.98 -29.25
N ARG A 51 3.68 -16.88 -29.96
CA ARG A 51 3.37 -15.52 -29.51
C ARG A 51 1.87 -15.19 -29.58
N LEU A 52 1.17 -15.71 -30.58
CA LEU A 52 -0.29 -15.58 -30.72
C LEU A 52 -1.05 -16.46 -29.72
N MET A 53 -0.53 -17.66 -29.46
CA MET A 53 -1.08 -18.61 -28.49
C MET A 53 -0.61 -18.33 -27.06
N ARG A 54 0.42 -17.50 -26.87
CA ARG A 54 0.74 -16.98 -25.55
C ARG A 54 -0.55 -16.34 -25.05
N PRO A 55 -1.12 -16.82 -23.94
CA PRO A 55 -2.31 -16.22 -23.39
C PRO A 55 -1.96 -14.76 -23.17
N THR A 56 -2.49 -13.89 -24.04
CA THR A 56 -2.69 -12.51 -23.70
C THR A 56 -3.36 -12.60 -22.34
N ASN A 57 -2.77 -11.97 -21.33
CA ASN A 57 -3.40 -11.77 -20.04
C ASN A 57 -4.66 -10.94 -20.32
N LYS A 58 -5.68 -11.59 -20.89
CA LYS A 58 -7.06 -11.17 -20.90
C LYS A 58 -7.37 -11.22 -19.43
N ARG A 59 -7.16 -10.06 -18.79
CA ARG A 59 -7.71 -9.70 -17.49
C ARG A 59 -9.06 -10.37 -17.46
N SER A 60 -9.19 -11.39 -16.60
CA SER A 60 -10.42 -12.15 -16.48
C SER A 60 -11.55 -11.13 -16.45
N ALA A 61 -12.56 -11.26 -17.30
CA ALA A 61 -13.71 -10.37 -17.30
C ALA A 61 -14.20 -10.27 -15.85
N SER A 62 -13.83 -9.18 -15.19
CA SER A 62 -13.87 -9.09 -13.74
C SER A 62 -15.33 -8.90 -13.37
N LYS A 63 -15.77 -9.74 -12.46
CA LYS A 63 -17.13 -9.79 -11.95
C LYS A 63 -17.44 -8.40 -11.38
N ARG A 64 -18.40 -7.65 -11.95
CA ARG A 64 -18.87 -6.35 -11.41
C ARG A 64 -19.03 -6.44 -9.89
N VAL A 65 -18.07 -5.89 -9.15
CA VAL A 65 -18.08 -5.96 -7.69
C VAL A 65 -19.09 -4.93 -7.21
N ASN A 66 -20.24 -5.41 -6.75
CA ASN A 66 -21.17 -4.57 -6.00
C ASN A 66 -20.52 -4.25 -4.65
N VAL A 67 -19.87 -3.09 -4.57
CA VAL A 67 -19.04 -2.68 -3.43
C VAL A 67 -19.82 -2.76 -2.11
N PRO A 68 -21.05 -2.23 -1.96
CA PRO A 68 -21.85 -2.41 -0.74
C PRO A 68 -22.05 -3.86 -0.33
N ARG A 69 -22.26 -4.76 -1.29
CA ARG A 69 -22.45 -6.19 -1.02
C ARG A 69 -21.14 -6.89 -0.65
N ALA A 70 -20.02 -6.45 -1.20
CA ALA A 70 -18.70 -6.93 -0.80
C ALA A 70 -18.37 -6.47 0.63
N LEU A 71 -18.59 -5.19 0.95
CA LEU A 71 -18.42 -4.65 2.30
C LEU A 71 -19.26 -5.41 3.33
N GLN A 72 -20.52 -5.72 2.99
CA GLN A 72 -21.41 -6.54 3.82
C GLN A 72 -20.84 -7.94 4.05
N LYS A 73 -20.43 -8.63 2.99
CA LYS A 73 -19.98 -10.02 3.05
C LYS A 73 -18.67 -10.17 3.84
N GLU A 74 -17.77 -9.20 3.70
CA GLU A 74 -16.45 -9.21 4.33
C GLU A 74 -16.45 -8.56 5.73
N GLY A 75 -17.55 -7.95 6.15
CA GLY A 75 -17.64 -7.27 7.45
C GLY A 75 -16.67 -6.10 7.56
N VAL A 76 -16.41 -5.40 6.45
CA VAL A 76 -15.41 -4.33 6.41
C VAL A 76 -15.89 -3.13 7.22
N ILE A 77 -15.03 -2.67 8.14
CA ILE A 77 -15.25 -1.43 8.88
C ILE A 77 -15.14 -0.24 7.92
N MET A 78 -16.14 0.63 8.02
CA MET A 78 -16.29 1.82 7.21
C MET A 78 -16.42 3.05 8.10
N ASP A 79 -15.60 4.05 7.82
CA ASP A 79 -15.62 5.36 8.45
C ASP A 79 -16.63 6.25 7.72
N VAL A 80 -17.47 6.97 8.46
CA VAL A 80 -18.39 7.99 7.91
C VAL A 80 -17.88 9.36 8.32
N LEU A 81 -17.58 10.19 7.32
CA LEU A 81 -16.99 11.51 7.53
C LEU A 81 -18.06 12.57 7.77
N ASN A 82 -17.73 13.54 8.62
CA ASN A 82 -18.50 14.77 8.76
C ASN A 82 -18.34 15.65 7.50
N SER A 83 -19.44 16.29 7.07
CA SER A 83 -19.45 17.22 5.95
C SER A 83 -18.52 18.41 6.24
N GLY A 84 -17.33 18.44 5.63
CA GLY A 84 -16.42 19.60 5.69
C GLY A 84 -14.93 19.27 5.77
N SER A 85 -14.54 18.04 6.07
CA SER A 85 -13.13 17.62 6.03
C SER A 85 -13.00 16.13 5.66
N GLU A 86 -11.91 15.78 4.97
CA GLU A 86 -11.61 14.39 4.59
C GLU A 86 -11.10 13.53 5.77
N GLU A 87 -10.84 14.16 6.93
CA GLU A 87 -10.19 13.54 8.09
C GLU A 87 -11.08 13.50 9.34
N ASP A 88 -12.19 14.23 9.38
CA ASP A 88 -13.13 14.27 10.52
C ASP A 88 -14.10 13.08 10.45
N VAL A 89 -13.71 11.96 11.07
CA VAL A 89 -14.54 10.75 11.16
C VAL A 89 -15.56 10.93 12.28
N ALA A 90 -16.85 10.89 11.93
CA ALA A 90 -17.92 10.97 12.91
C ALA A 90 -18.19 9.61 13.56
N VAL A 91 -18.40 8.58 12.74
CA VAL A 91 -18.73 7.24 13.22
C VAL A 91 -18.03 6.17 12.41
N ARG A 92 -17.71 5.05 13.06
CA ARG A 92 -17.35 3.81 12.39
C ARG A 92 -18.53 2.87 12.37
N CYS A 93 -18.76 2.24 11.24
CA CYS A 93 -19.88 1.33 11.05
C CYS A 93 -19.52 0.15 10.16
N VAL A 94 -20.35 -0.89 10.22
CA VAL A 94 -20.26 -2.06 9.34
C VAL A 94 -21.55 -2.19 8.54
N VAL A 95 -21.44 -2.54 7.26
CA VAL A 95 -22.63 -2.76 6.42
C VAL A 95 -23.30 -4.07 6.82
N THR A 96 -24.52 -4.01 7.36
CA THR A 96 -25.28 -5.21 7.75
C THR A 96 -26.25 -5.66 6.67
N ALA A 97 -26.71 -4.73 5.82
CA ALA A 97 -27.54 -5.06 4.67
C ALA A 97 -27.30 -4.11 3.50
N ALA A 98 -27.14 -4.67 2.30
CA ALA A 98 -27.11 -3.92 1.04
C ALA A 98 -28.22 -4.43 0.11
N SER A 99 -29.29 -3.65 -0.02
CA SER A 99 -30.45 -3.94 -0.87
C SER A 99 -30.59 -2.88 -1.97
N SER A 100 -31.31 -3.17 -3.06
CA SER A 100 -31.48 -2.27 -4.20
C SER A 100 -32.06 -0.91 -3.78
N GLY A 101 -31.19 0.05 -3.50
CA GLY A 101 -31.54 1.43 -3.13
C GLY A 101 -31.16 1.84 -1.71
N LYS A 102 -30.84 0.92 -0.79
CA LYS A 102 -30.49 1.26 0.60
C LYS A 102 -29.39 0.38 1.18
N ILE A 103 -28.49 1.02 1.91
CA ILE A 103 -27.45 0.40 2.71
C ILE A 103 -27.79 0.65 4.18
N LYS A 104 -27.87 -0.41 4.98
CA LYS A 104 -28.00 -0.31 6.43
C LYS A 104 -26.63 -0.57 7.04
N CYS A 105 -26.19 0.33 7.91
CA CYS A 105 -24.94 0.17 8.63
C CYS A 105 -25.19 0.22 10.13
N GLU A 106 -24.52 -0.66 10.86
CA GLU A 106 -24.53 -0.68 12.32
C GLU A 106 -23.29 0.03 12.84
N ILE A 107 -23.48 0.93 13.79
CA ILE A 107 -22.41 1.75 14.38
C ILE A 107 -21.66 0.89 15.39
N ILE A 108 -20.35 0.77 15.20
CA ILE A 108 -19.46 0.05 16.12
C ILE A 108 -18.74 1.01 17.07
N GLU A 109 -18.51 2.26 16.63
CA GLU A 109 -17.76 3.25 17.39
C GLU A 109 -18.24 4.66 17.00
N ARG A 110 -18.37 5.54 17.99
CA ARG A 110 -18.70 6.96 17.82
C ARG A 110 -17.48 7.78 18.19
N LEU A 111 -16.91 8.48 17.21
CA LEU A 111 -15.71 9.30 17.37
C LEU A 111 -16.07 10.78 17.53
N ASP A 112 -17.11 11.24 16.82
CA ASP A 112 -17.70 12.56 16.95
C ASP A 112 -19.22 12.50 16.69
N VAL A 113 -19.92 13.59 16.98
CA VAL A 113 -21.33 13.76 16.62
C VAL A 113 -21.44 13.89 15.11
N MET A 114 -22.35 13.13 14.49
CA MET A 114 -22.69 13.32 13.08
C MET A 114 -23.33 14.69 12.86
N LYS A 115 -22.58 15.62 12.30
CA LYS A 115 -23.02 17.00 11.96
C LYS A 115 -23.87 17.02 10.69
N THR A 116 -23.74 16.00 9.85
CA THR A 116 -24.47 15.92 8.58
C THR A 116 -25.94 15.59 8.81
N LYS A 117 -26.83 16.48 8.34
CA LYS A 117 -28.29 16.30 8.44
C LYS A 117 -28.79 15.23 7.49
N GLN A 118 -29.91 14.57 7.85
CA GLN A 118 -30.63 13.69 6.94
C GLN A 118 -30.96 14.41 5.61
N GLY A 119 -30.93 13.65 4.51
CA GLY A 119 -31.13 14.15 3.15
C GLY A 119 -29.89 14.77 2.51
N LYS A 120 -28.79 14.95 3.26
CA LYS A 120 -27.50 15.40 2.73
C LYS A 120 -26.59 14.22 2.43
N ASP A 121 -25.59 14.47 1.59
CA ASP A 121 -24.63 13.46 1.20
C ASP A 121 -23.53 13.33 2.26
N VAL A 122 -23.10 12.09 2.50
CA VAL A 122 -21.99 11.74 3.38
C VAL A 122 -20.96 10.94 2.59
N VAL A 123 -19.69 11.15 2.93
CA VAL A 123 -18.58 10.37 2.39
C VAL A 123 -18.31 9.20 3.32
N CYS A 124 -18.34 8.00 2.76
CA CYS A 124 -18.03 6.77 3.46
C CYS A 124 -16.69 6.24 2.97
N VAL A 125 -15.75 5.97 3.88
CA VAL A 125 -14.38 5.54 3.57
C VAL A 125 -14.13 4.16 4.17
N PHE A 126 -13.45 3.28 3.44
CA PHE A 126 -13.18 1.90 3.84
C PHE A 126 -11.78 1.46 3.39
N ALA A 127 -11.40 0.22 3.70
CA ALA A 127 -10.14 -0.34 3.20
C ALA A 127 -10.15 -0.45 1.66
N PRO A 128 -9.04 -0.18 0.94
CA PRO A 128 -9.05 -0.16 -0.52
C PRO A 128 -9.40 -1.52 -1.10
N MET A 129 -10.44 -1.54 -1.92
CA MET A 129 -10.94 -2.70 -2.64
C MET A 129 -10.61 -2.60 -4.13
N LYS A 130 -10.37 -3.74 -4.78
CA LYS A 130 -10.22 -3.82 -6.23
C LYS A 130 -11.59 -3.93 -6.88
N THR A 131 -11.81 -3.11 -7.91
CA THR A 131 -13.01 -3.11 -8.77
C THR A 131 -12.57 -3.15 -10.23
N ASP A 132 -13.54 -3.23 -11.14
CA ASP A 132 -13.29 -3.26 -12.59
C ASP A 132 -12.63 -1.98 -13.10
N THR A 133 -12.95 -0.83 -12.48
CA THR A 133 -12.46 0.50 -12.86
C THR A 133 -11.17 0.90 -12.13
N GLY A 134 -10.72 0.12 -11.16
CA GLY A 134 -9.51 0.40 -10.40
C GLY A 134 -9.63 0.05 -8.92
N LYS A 135 -8.82 0.71 -8.08
CA LYS A 135 -8.97 0.63 -6.62
C LYS A 135 -9.90 1.73 -6.17
N VAL A 136 -10.86 1.38 -5.30
CA VAL A 136 -11.75 2.33 -4.64
C VAL A 136 -11.66 2.11 -3.14
N ASN A 137 -11.81 3.17 -2.37
CA ASN A 137 -11.84 3.09 -0.91
C ASN A 137 -12.83 4.08 -0.31
N SER A 138 -13.67 4.68 -1.14
CA SER A 138 -14.71 5.58 -0.69
C SER A 138 -15.90 5.57 -1.63
N PHE A 139 -17.07 5.93 -1.11
CA PHE A 139 -18.23 6.27 -1.90
C PHE A 139 -19.03 7.39 -1.23
N THR A 140 -19.77 8.14 -2.05
CA THR A 140 -20.70 9.16 -1.55
C THR A 140 -22.12 8.62 -1.59
N ALA A 141 -22.85 8.74 -0.49
CA ALA A 141 -24.23 8.32 -0.40
C ALA A 141 -25.07 9.34 0.39
N ARG A 142 -26.34 9.46 0.05
CA ARG A 142 -27.28 10.30 0.80
C ARG A 142 -27.63 9.66 2.13
N LEU A 143 -27.51 10.41 3.21
CA LEU A 143 -27.92 9.99 4.55
C LEU A 143 -29.45 9.99 4.63
N ILE A 144 -30.06 8.82 4.79
CA ILE A 144 -31.52 8.66 4.93
C ILE A 144 -31.92 8.72 6.39
N GLU A 145 -31.18 8.03 7.26
CA GLU A 145 -31.45 7.93 8.70
C GLU A 145 -30.12 8.10 9.44
N SER A 146 -30.02 9.09 10.34
CA SER A 146 -28.84 9.30 11.19
C SER A 146 -28.99 8.58 12.53
N ASP A 147 -27.87 8.48 13.24
CA ASP A 147 -27.77 8.01 14.63
C ASP A 147 -28.62 8.82 15.61
N THR A 148 -28.78 10.12 15.35
CA THR A 148 -29.51 11.09 16.19
C THR A 148 -31.01 11.17 15.91
N SER A 149 -31.47 10.63 14.78
CA SER A 149 -32.85 10.81 14.30
C SER A 149 -33.55 9.49 13.94
N GLY A 150 -32.82 8.38 13.99
CA GLY A 150 -33.34 7.06 13.66
C GLY A 150 -34.17 6.43 14.77
N ARG A 151 -34.96 5.40 14.40
CA ARG A 151 -35.69 4.56 15.38
C ARG A 151 -34.74 3.73 16.26
N LYS A 152 -33.47 3.61 15.85
CA LYS A 152 -32.39 2.91 16.56
C LYS A 152 -31.14 3.78 16.53
N ALA A 153 -30.66 4.20 17.70
CA ALA A 153 -29.50 5.09 17.82
C ALA A 153 -28.19 4.48 17.28
N ASP A 154 -28.11 3.14 17.22
CA ASP A 154 -26.92 2.39 16.78
C ASP A 154 -26.92 2.07 15.28
N ARG A 155 -27.80 2.70 14.50
CA ARG A 155 -27.90 2.43 13.06
C ARG A 155 -27.91 3.70 12.24
N ILE A 156 -27.23 3.67 11.10
CA ILE A 156 -27.41 4.63 10.02
C ILE A 156 -27.98 3.94 8.78
N VAL A 157 -28.74 4.68 7.98
CA VAL A 157 -29.23 4.23 6.68
C VAL A 157 -28.79 5.19 5.61
N LEU A 158 -28.17 4.64 4.57
CA LEU A 158 -27.68 5.37 3.41
C LEU A 158 -28.49 4.96 2.17
N ALA A 159 -28.63 5.88 1.22
CA ALA A 159 -29.08 5.54 -0.12
C ALA A 159 -28.04 4.68 -0.85
N ALA A 160 -28.40 4.16 -2.02
CA ALA A 160 -27.42 3.57 -2.91
C ALA A 160 -26.30 4.60 -3.22
N PRO A 161 -25.03 4.18 -3.33
CA PRO A 161 -23.93 5.10 -3.58
C PRO A 161 -24.09 5.78 -4.94
N ALA A 162 -23.87 7.09 -4.97
CA ALA A 162 -23.93 7.89 -6.19
C ALA A 162 -22.64 7.77 -7.00
N ASP A 163 -21.50 7.73 -6.33
CA ASP A 163 -20.18 7.66 -6.96
C ASP A 163 -19.17 6.93 -6.06
N TYR A 164 -18.11 6.39 -6.66
CA TYR A 164 -17.01 5.70 -6.00
C TYR A 164 -15.68 6.37 -6.34
N ALA A 165 -14.88 6.65 -5.32
CA ALA A 165 -13.59 7.29 -5.49
C ALA A 165 -12.48 6.60 -4.71
N MET A 166 -11.25 6.89 -5.10
CA MET A 166 -10.06 6.60 -4.30
C MET A 166 -9.64 7.86 -3.54
N LEU A 167 -10.04 7.98 -2.28
CA LEU A 167 -9.58 9.04 -1.38
C LEU A 167 -8.23 8.64 -0.75
N PRO A 168 -7.16 9.43 -0.97
CA PRO A 168 -5.87 9.18 -0.36
C PRO A 168 -5.93 9.43 1.15
N ARG A 169 -6.08 8.37 1.96
CA ARG A 169 -6.12 8.43 3.43
C ARG A 169 -4.86 8.98 4.12
N ARG A 170 -3.81 9.32 3.38
CA ARG A 170 -2.52 9.74 3.93
C ARG A 170 -1.91 10.82 3.05
N LYS A 171 -1.62 11.98 3.64
CA LYS A 171 -0.87 13.07 3.01
C LYS A 171 0.54 12.65 2.57
N HIS A 172 1.16 11.71 3.28
CA HIS A 172 2.54 11.29 3.02
C HIS A 172 2.65 9.80 2.68
N THR A 173 3.41 9.52 1.61
CA THR A 173 3.78 8.16 1.22
C THR A 173 4.75 7.55 2.22
N ARG A 174 4.44 6.35 2.71
CA ARG A 174 5.30 5.58 3.61
C ARG A 174 6.30 4.74 2.80
N LYS A 175 7.57 4.88 3.09
CA LYS A 175 8.64 3.99 2.60
C LYS A 175 8.84 2.86 3.60
N ARG A 176 8.83 1.61 3.11
CA ARG A 176 9.24 0.46 3.93
C ARG A 176 10.76 0.49 4.09
N VAL A 177 11.23 0.17 5.29
CA VAL A 177 12.67 0.03 5.53
C VAL A 177 13.07 -1.38 5.09
N ALA A 178 13.83 -1.46 4.00
CA ALA A 178 14.30 -2.75 3.47
C ALA A 178 15.46 -3.31 4.31
N ASP A 179 16.35 -2.44 4.78
CA ASP A 179 17.53 -2.81 5.54
C ASP A 179 17.60 -1.99 6.83
N GLN A 180 17.55 -2.70 7.96
CA GLN A 180 17.55 -2.10 9.28
C GLN A 180 18.94 -1.52 9.63
N GLN A 181 20.01 -1.96 8.98
CA GLN A 181 21.38 -1.52 9.29
C GLN A 181 21.60 -0.02 9.04
N PHE A 182 20.81 0.60 8.15
CA PHE A 182 20.93 2.01 7.78
C PHE A 182 20.03 2.96 8.57
N ILE A 183 19.34 2.43 9.59
CA ILE A 183 18.49 3.22 10.46
C ILE A 183 18.74 2.88 11.93
N ARG A 184 18.78 3.92 12.76
CA ARG A 184 18.75 3.76 14.21
C ARG A 184 17.73 4.71 14.80
N VAL A 185 17.06 4.26 15.85
CA VAL A 185 16.04 5.04 16.53
C VAL A 185 16.35 5.02 18.02
N LYS A 186 16.32 6.19 18.63
CA LYS A 186 16.19 6.38 20.07
C LYS A 186 14.84 7.04 20.32
N LEU A 187 14.03 6.48 21.21
CA LEU A 187 12.71 7.00 21.53
C LEU A 187 12.54 7.10 23.05
N TRP A 188 12.01 8.24 23.48
CA TRP A 188 11.58 8.51 24.84
C TRP A 188 10.07 8.74 24.84
N VAL A 189 9.38 8.07 25.76
CA VAL A 189 7.95 8.25 26.01
C VAL A 189 7.81 9.36 27.03
N ASP A 190 7.98 10.60 26.57
CA ASP A 190 7.88 11.81 27.36
C ASP A 190 7.58 13.01 26.45
N ASN A 191 7.06 14.09 27.03
CA ASN A 191 6.73 15.32 26.32
C ASN A 191 7.94 16.26 26.23
N PRO A 192 8.55 16.43 25.05
CA PRO A 192 9.78 17.23 24.92
C PRO A 192 9.61 18.73 25.21
N TYR A 193 8.38 19.24 25.26
CA TYR A 193 8.10 20.65 25.52
C TYR A 193 8.10 21.02 27.02
N VAL A 194 7.99 20.02 27.90
CA VAL A 194 7.88 20.22 29.36
C VAL A 194 8.78 19.28 30.16
N SER A 195 9.44 18.33 29.50
CA SER A 195 10.34 17.37 30.13
C SER A 195 11.65 18.03 30.55
N ASP A 196 12.16 17.63 31.71
CA ASP A 196 13.48 18.00 32.22
C ASP A 196 14.59 17.05 31.70
N ILE A 197 14.25 16.07 30.86
CA ILE A 197 15.20 15.09 30.33
C ILE A 197 16.13 15.77 29.31
N SER A 198 17.44 15.69 29.55
CA SER A 198 18.46 15.96 28.52
C SER A 198 18.51 14.79 27.53
N PHE A 199 17.66 14.82 26.50
CA PHE A 199 17.49 13.69 25.57
C PHE A 199 18.76 13.31 24.79
N GLU A 200 19.72 14.22 24.63
CA GLU A 200 20.97 13.93 23.91
C GLU A 200 21.82 12.89 24.65
N ASP A 201 21.84 12.98 25.99
CA ASP A 201 22.65 12.15 26.88
C ASP A 201 21.84 11.03 27.57
N ALA A 202 20.52 11.18 27.62
CA ALA A 202 19.65 10.22 28.29
C ALA A 202 19.60 8.86 27.58
N ALA A 203 19.45 7.79 28.35
CA ALA A 203 19.16 6.47 27.80
C ALA A 203 17.74 6.43 27.20
N PRO A 204 17.55 5.88 25.98
CA PRO A 204 16.23 5.77 25.39
C PRO A 204 15.38 4.71 26.08
N HIS A 205 14.07 4.94 26.17
CA HIS A 205 13.12 3.91 26.57
C HIS A 205 13.05 2.78 25.54
N ILE A 206 12.99 3.15 24.25
CA ILE A 206 12.95 2.20 23.14
C ILE A 206 14.08 2.54 22.15
N GLY A 207 14.96 1.57 21.92
CA GLY A 207 16.00 1.61 20.90
C GLY A 207 15.71 0.68 19.73
N VAL A 208 16.08 1.11 18.52
CA VAL A 208 16.22 0.24 17.33
C VAL A 208 17.65 0.41 16.83
N ASN A 209 18.43 -0.67 16.79
CA ASN A 209 19.84 -0.66 16.40
C ASN A 209 20.67 0.44 17.09
N SER A 210 20.29 0.82 18.31
CA SER A 210 20.96 1.84 19.10
C SER A 210 22.07 1.19 19.91
N PHE A 211 23.30 1.68 19.76
CA PHE A 211 24.45 1.22 20.55
C PHE A 211 24.33 1.54 22.05
N ALA A 212 23.42 2.45 22.41
CA ALA A 212 23.21 2.89 23.79
C ALA A 212 22.27 1.98 24.61
N ALA A 213 21.68 0.94 24.01
CA ALA A 213 20.73 0.07 24.68
C ALA A 213 21.44 -1.13 25.32
N SER A 214 21.58 -1.12 26.64
CA SER A 214 22.26 -2.16 27.45
C SER A 214 21.46 -3.46 27.62
N GLY A 215 20.48 -3.76 26.75
CA GLY A 215 19.60 -4.92 26.89
C GLY A 215 19.54 -5.77 25.62
N PRO A 216 19.64 -7.11 25.71
CA PRO A 216 19.54 -8.01 24.55
C PRO A 216 18.20 -7.88 23.80
N ASP A 217 17.13 -7.46 24.49
CA ASP A 217 15.78 -7.42 23.95
C ASP A 217 15.52 -6.26 22.99
N GLN A 218 16.31 -5.18 23.06
CA GLN A 218 16.12 -4.04 22.16
C GLN A 218 16.69 -4.28 20.75
N SER A 219 17.55 -5.28 20.58
CA SER A 219 18.11 -5.68 19.27
C SER A 219 17.06 -6.25 18.32
N ALA A 220 15.94 -6.77 18.86
CA ALA A 220 14.86 -7.35 18.08
C ALA A 220 13.83 -6.32 17.59
N ASN A 221 13.90 -5.08 18.09
CA ASN A 221 13.05 -3.98 17.65
C ASN A 221 13.42 -3.58 16.21
N ALA A 222 12.44 -3.12 15.44
CA ALA A 222 12.65 -2.77 14.04
C ALA A 222 11.79 -1.59 13.59
N VAL A 223 12.29 -0.84 12.61
CA VAL A 223 11.50 0.14 11.88
C VAL A 223 10.76 -0.54 10.74
N VAL A 224 9.43 -0.50 10.76
CA VAL A 224 8.59 -1.12 9.73
C VAL A 224 8.46 -0.19 8.52
N ASN A 225 8.20 1.09 8.75
CA ASN A 225 8.02 2.09 7.69
C ASN A 225 8.22 3.52 8.22
N ILE A 226 8.52 4.45 7.32
CA ILE A 226 8.77 5.86 7.64
C ILE A 226 8.06 6.74 6.59
N SER A 227 7.56 7.89 7.01
CA SER A 227 7.07 8.96 6.13
C SER A 227 7.44 10.32 6.72
N ASN A 228 7.20 11.40 5.99
CA ASN A 228 7.40 12.76 6.52
C ASN A 228 6.50 13.06 7.74
N GLY A 229 5.37 12.36 7.87
CA GLY A 229 4.43 12.57 8.98
C GLY A 229 4.54 11.54 10.11
N GLY A 230 5.47 10.59 10.08
CA GLY A 230 5.54 9.60 11.15
C GLY A 230 6.33 8.34 10.86
N LEU A 231 6.34 7.46 11.86
CA LEU A 231 7.17 6.26 11.96
C LEU A 231 6.33 5.06 12.40
N GLY A 232 6.55 3.90 11.81
CA GLY A 232 6.00 2.63 12.28
C GLY A 232 7.11 1.77 12.87
N LEU A 233 6.95 1.34 14.12
CA LEU A 233 7.89 0.49 14.84
C LEU A 233 7.27 -0.88 15.13
N SER A 234 8.13 -1.89 15.21
CA SER A 234 7.83 -3.21 15.77
C SER A 234 8.69 -3.36 17.01
N VAL A 235 8.08 -3.37 18.19
CA VAL A 235 8.77 -3.33 19.48
C VAL A 235 8.46 -4.60 20.25
N VAL A 236 9.47 -5.20 20.90
CA VAL A 236 9.28 -6.32 21.83
C VAL A 236 8.40 -5.86 22.99
N ASN A 237 7.40 -6.65 23.37
CA ASN A 237 6.45 -6.24 24.41
C ASN A 237 7.12 -5.91 25.74
N GLN A 238 8.19 -6.63 26.10
CA GLN A 238 8.97 -6.40 27.33
C GLN A 238 9.76 -5.09 27.32
N ALA A 239 10.01 -4.51 26.14
CA ALA A 239 10.74 -3.25 26.00
C ALA A 239 9.82 -2.03 26.00
N LEU A 240 8.50 -2.20 26.05
CA LEU A 240 7.55 -1.10 26.14
C LEU A 240 7.45 -0.61 27.58
N PRO A 241 7.68 0.69 27.84
CA PRO A 241 7.37 1.29 29.14
C PRO A 241 5.89 1.16 29.47
N GLU A 242 5.55 1.03 30.75
CA GLU A 242 4.15 1.02 31.20
C GLU A 242 3.40 2.32 30.86
N THR A 243 4.13 3.43 30.72
CA THR A 243 3.60 4.75 30.32
C THR A 243 3.35 4.88 28.81
N CYS A 244 3.68 3.85 28.03
CA CYS A 244 3.49 3.84 26.58
C CYS A 244 2.08 3.39 26.22
N ALA A 245 1.23 4.35 25.85
CA ALA A 245 -0.14 4.12 25.42
C ALA A 245 -0.47 4.99 24.19
N VAL A 246 -1.60 4.71 23.54
CA VAL A 246 -2.13 5.59 22.48
C VAL A 246 -2.40 6.98 23.08
N GLY A 247 -1.92 8.02 22.40
CA GLY A 247 -1.93 9.40 22.85
C GLY A 247 -0.69 9.82 23.66
N SER A 248 0.20 8.90 24.04
CA SER A 248 1.41 9.26 24.77
C SER A 248 2.32 10.15 23.91
N PRO A 249 2.78 11.30 24.44
CA PRO A 249 3.75 12.15 23.76
C PRO A 249 5.11 11.46 23.73
N ILE A 250 5.89 11.75 22.70
CA ILE A 250 7.21 11.16 22.53
C ILE A 250 8.24 12.16 22.01
N ALA A 251 9.50 11.91 22.35
CA ALA A 251 10.67 12.47 21.70
C ALA A 251 11.41 11.37 20.93
N ILE A 252 11.90 11.68 19.73
CA ILE A 252 12.63 10.73 18.87
C ILE A 252 13.92 11.38 18.36
N ASN A 253 15.00 10.61 18.43
CA ASN A 253 16.18 10.82 17.60
C ASN A 253 16.28 9.71 16.55
N LEU A 254 16.09 10.09 15.30
CA LEU A 254 16.19 9.22 14.14
C LEU A 254 17.54 9.40 13.47
N PHE A 255 18.37 8.37 13.47
CA PHE A 255 19.64 8.35 12.77
C PHE A 255 19.47 7.65 11.42
N MET A 256 19.68 8.37 10.33
CA MET A 256 19.64 7.81 8.98
C MET A 256 21.03 7.81 8.36
N PHE A 257 21.43 6.68 7.79
CA PHE A 257 22.72 6.58 7.11
C PHE A 257 22.71 7.41 5.82
N ASN A 258 23.67 8.33 5.71
CA ASN A 258 23.92 9.10 4.51
C ASN A 258 25.02 8.39 3.70
N PHE A 259 24.64 7.83 2.55
CA PHE A 259 25.57 7.09 1.68
C PHE A 259 26.70 7.95 1.10
N LYS A 260 26.48 9.26 0.91
CA LYS A 260 27.49 10.17 0.38
C LYS A 260 28.56 10.48 1.42
N GLU A 261 28.14 10.75 2.65
CA GLU A 261 29.04 11.11 3.76
C GLU A 261 29.52 9.88 4.54
N LYS A 262 28.98 8.70 4.25
CA LYS A 262 29.26 7.42 4.92
C LYS A 262 29.09 7.51 6.44
N SER A 263 28.15 8.33 6.89
CA SER A 263 27.90 8.63 8.30
C SER A 263 26.40 8.62 8.60
N PHE A 264 26.04 8.41 9.86
CA PHE A 264 24.66 8.57 10.32
C PHE A 264 24.37 10.04 10.62
N LYS A 265 23.29 10.57 10.04
CA LYS A 265 22.78 11.90 10.39
C LYS A 265 21.64 11.80 11.39
N PRO A 266 21.71 12.53 12.52
CA PRO A 266 20.62 12.61 13.48
C PRO A 266 19.52 13.56 12.97
N TYR A 267 18.27 13.18 13.23
CA TYR A 267 17.09 13.98 12.99
C TYR A 267 16.17 13.88 14.20
N TRP A 268 15.89 15.02 14.84
CA TRP A 268 15.05 15.08 16.02
C TRP A 268 13.61 15.38 15.66
N TYR A 269 12.70 14.59 16.21
CA TYR A 269 11.25 14.74 16.04
C TYR A 269 10.53 14.62 17.38
N THR A 270 9.42 15.34 17.50
CA THR A 270 8.41 15.10 18.53
C THR A 270 7.18 14.50 17.87
N GLY A 271 6.41 13.75 18.65
CA GLY A 271 5.21 13.12 18.13
C GLY A 271 4.29 12.61 19.22
N GLU A 272 3.35 11.79 18.78
CA GLU A 272 2.48 11.02 19.66
C GLU A 272 2.31 9.59 19.15
N VAL A 273 2.06 8.66 20.07
CA VAL A 273 1.68 7.29 19.73
C VAL A 273 0.24 7.30 19.21
N ARG A 274 0.04 6.98 17.95
CA ARG A 274 -1.28 6.95 17.30
C ARG A 274 -1.94 5.58 17.30
N SER A 275 -1.15 4.51 17.30
CA SER A 275 -1.69 3.16 17.35
C SER A 275 -0.73 2.21 18.03
N MET A 276 -1.30 1.23 18.73
CA MET A 276 -0.60 0.07 19.27
C MET A 276 -1.44 -1.15 18.91
N GLU A 277 -0.92 -1.99 18.03
CA GLU A 277 -1.59 -3.18 17.53
C GLU A 277 -0.74 -4.41 17.87
N GLU A 278 -1.37 -5.55 18.10
CA GLU A 278 -0.64 -6.80 18.22
C GLU A 278 0.11 -7.08 16.90
N GLY A 279 1.42 -7.30 17.03
CA GLY A 279 2.30 -7.57 15.90
C GLY A 279 2.49 -9.07 15.68
N ARG A 280 3.73 -9.46 15.36
CA ARG A 280 4.15 -10.87 15.43
C ARG A 280 4.18 -11.32 16.90
N PRO A 281 4.10 -12.62 17.21
CA PRO A 281 4.10 -13.12 18.60
C PRO A 281 5.22 -12.50 19.45
N GLY A 282 4.84 -11.86 20.56
CA GLY A 282 5.76 -11.17 21.49
C GLY A 282 6.12 -9.73 21.10
N PHE A 283 5.51 -9.17 20.05
CA PHE A 283 5.77 -7.81 19.59
C PHE A 283 4.50 -6.99 19.45
N THR A 284 4.64 -5.70 19.69
CA THR A 284 3.63 -4.69 19.45
C THR A 284 4.05 -3.86 18.25
N ARG A 285 3.12 -3.67 17.31
CA ARG A 285 3.26 -2.73 16.21
C ARG A 285 2.80 -1.35 16.67
N MET A 286 3.73 -0.43 16.79
CA MET A 286 3.48 0.93 17.25
C MET A 286 3.51 1.91 16.07
N GLY A 287 2.45 2.68 15.90
CA GLY A 287 2.35 3.77 14.93
C GLY A 287 2.56 5.11 15.62
N ILE A 288 3.46 5.92 15.10
CA ILE A 288 3.82 7.24 15.62
C ILE A 288 3.52 8.28 14.56
N GLU A 289 2.89 9.38 14.96
CA GLU A 289 2.74 10.60 14.14
C GLU A 289 3.68 11.69 14.64
N PHE A 290 4.33 12.39 13.72
CA PHE A 290 5.18 13.54 14.04
C PHE A 290 4.34 14.81 14.09
N ASN A 291 4.53 15.60 15.16
CA ASN A 291 3.84 16.89 15.35
C ASN A 291 4.82 18.06 15.50
N GLY A 292 6.12 17.81 15.30
CA GLY A 292 7.16 18.82 15.37
C GLY A 292 8.57 18.25 15.16
N SER A 293 9.55 19.16 15.13
CA SER A 293 10.97 18.84 14.97
C SER A 293 11.83 19.46 16.05
N GLY A 294 13.00 18.87 16.28
CA GLY A 294 14.03 19.39 17.17
C GLY A 294 15.25 19.85 16.39
N SER A 295 15.89 20.92 16.85
CA SER A 295 17.22 21.34 16.39
C SER A 295 18.17 21.38 17.58
N PRO A 296 19.32 20.68 17.53
CA PRO A 296 20.35 20.79 18.56
C PRO A 296 20.80 22.25 18.73
N LEU A 297 21.13 22.63 19.95
CA LEU A 297 21.68 23.94 20.28
C LEU A 297 23.20 23.85 20.49
N ASP A 298 23.92 24.93 20.18
CA ASP A 298 25.38 24.98 20.31
C ASP A 298 25.86 24.79 21.76
N ASN A 299 25.02 25.12 22.74
CA ASN A 299 25.28 24.98 24.17
C ASN A 299 24.72 23.69 24.78
N GLY A 300 24.29 22.74 23.95
CA GLY A 300 23.58 21.53 24.37
C GLY A 300 22.08 21.75 24.54
N GLY A 301 21.33 20.66 24.45
CA GLY A 301 19.87 20.66 24.45
C GLY A 301 19.27 20.81 23.05
N ILE A 302 17.96 20.63 22.98
CA ILE A 302 17.21 20.59 21.72
C ILE A 302 16.14 21.66 21.76
N ARG A 303 16.13 22.52 20.74
CA ARG A 303 15.03 23.46 20.50
C ARG A 303 13.93 22.77 19.71
N TRP A 304 12.77 22.63 20.34
CA TRP A 304 11.60 22.00 19.74
C TRP A 304 10.69 23.02 19.07
N THR A 305 10.18 22.68 17.88
CA THR A 305 9.22 23.49 17.10
C THR A 305 8.05 22.60 16.68
N LYS A 306 6.81 23.02 16.95
CA LYS A 306 5.61 22.32 16.46
C LYS A 306 5.37 22.63 14.98
N PHE A 307 4.79 21.68 14.25
CA PHE A 307 4.31 21.89 12.88
C PHE A 307 2.93 22.54 12.86
#